data_AF-A0A8T2KF99-F1
#
_entry.id   AF-A0A8T2KF99-F1
#
_cell.length_a   1.000
_cell.length_b   1.000
_cell.length_c   1.000
_cell.angle_alpha   90.00
_cell.angle_beta   90.00
_cell.angle_gamma   90.00
#
_symmetry.space_group_name_H-M   'P 1'
#
loop_
_entity.id
_entity.type
_entity.pdbx_description
1 polymer ?
#
loop_
_entity_poly.entity_id
_entity_poly.type
_entity_poly.pdbx_seq_one_letter_code
_entity_poly.pdbx_strand_id
1 'polypeptide(L)'
;MVAGDIKGDHLVDIYIGAIMFPLFPIFEYFKEITILKCNDVCVNELQKWTRSDEDAFNWDLAFKYMMELEGKCEGWQGKEEKLKKTIKDIVKCDLSKESLVDTDLVPKADCLFTIWILESVSEDKTSYRQNLKKISSLIKPGGHLVMIADINTSWILVGGHKFHILSYNEEFFKNALKDEGYSIKCYETVKREVDTELCDYEKIAFVIACKEREV
;
A
#
# COMPACT_ATOMS: atom_id res chain seq x y z
N MET A 1 -12.34 8.97 -13.05
CA MET A 1 -11.58 7.79 -13.49
C MET A 1 -12.55 6.63 -13.63
N VAL A 2 -12.35 5.80 -14.63
CA VAL A 2 -13.11 4.58 -14.91
C VAL A 2 -12.24 3.38 -14.51
N ALA A 3 -12.86 2.22 -14.28
CA ALA A 3 -12.14 0.98 -14.00
C ALA A 3 -11.09 0.68 -15.09
N GLY A 4 -9.85 0.40 -14.68
CA GLY A 4 -8.73 0.13 -15.59
C GLY A 4 -7.94 1.35 -16.07
N ASP A 5 -8.26 2.56 -15.58
CA ASP A 5 -7.43 3.76 -15.82
C ASP A 5 -6.04 3.64 -15.17
N ILE A 6 -5.93 2.90 -14.06
CA ILE A 6 -4.67 2.54 -13.41
C ILE A 6 -4.32 1.11 -13.82
N LYS A 7 -3.28 0.98 -14.65
CA LYS A 7 -2.76 -0.29 -15.17
C LYS A 7 -1.31 -0.11 -15.61
N GLY A 8 -0.61 -1.22 -15.82
CA GLY A 8 0.77 -1.18 -16.27
C GLY A 8 1.38 -2.56 -16.37
N ASP A 9 2.69 -2.60 -16.57
CA ASP A 9 3.46 -3.83 -16.53
C ASP A 9 3.83 -4.17 -15.09
N HIS A 10 4.28 -3.19 -14.30
CA HIS A 10 4.81 -3.41 -12.96
C HIS A 10 4.09 -2.58 -11.89
N LEU A 11 3.67 -3.25 -10.82
CA LEU A 11 3.20 -2.63 -9.58
C LEU A 11 4.16 -2.93 -8.43
N VAL A 12 4.49 -1.89 -7.66
CA VAL A 12 5.19 -2.04 -6.37
C VAL A 12 4.20 -1.81 -5.24
N ASP A 13 4.15 -2.75 -4.32
CA ASP A 13 3.30 -2.72 -3.14
C ASP A 13 4.15 -2.47 -1.89
N ILE A 14 3.80 -1.48 -1.08
CA ILE A 14 4.51 -1.20 0.18
C ILE A 14 3.57 -0.67 1.27
N TYR A 15 3.38 -1.46 2.32
CA TYR A 15 2.58 -1.09 3.49
C TYR A 15 2.93 -1.89 4.73
N ILE A 16 2.41 -1.46 5.89
CA ILE A 16 2.61 -2.14 7.17
C ILE A 16 1.96 -3.54 7.23
N GLY A 17 2.61 -4.46 7.92
CA GLY A 17 2.10 -5.81 8.15
C GLY A 17 2.10 -6.71 6.90
N ALA A 18 1.61 -7.93 7.08
CA ALA A 18 1.50 -8.97 6.06
C ALA A 18 0.07 -9.05 5.47
N ILE A 19 -0.63 -7.92 5.36
CA ILE A 19 -1.97 -7.88 4.75
C ILE A 19 -1.89 -8.09 3.24
N MET A 20 -2.94 -8.58 2.58
CA MET A 20 -2.97 -8.83 1.12
C MET A 20 -4.22 -8.30 0.42
N PHE A 21 -5.32 -8.14 1.15
CA PHE A 21 -6.60 -7.66 0.60
C PHE A 21 -6.52 -6.37 -0.22
N PRO A 22 -5.60 -5.42 0.03
CA PRO A 22 -5.53 -4.21 -0.77
C PRO A 22 -5.14 -4.42 -2.24
N LEU A 23 -4.46 -5.53 -2.56
CA LEU A 23 -4.07 -5.86 -3.93
C LEU A 23 -5.22 -6.46 -4.74
N PHE A 24 -6.23 -7.03 -4.08
CA PHE A 24 -7.30 -7.78 -4.73
C PHE A 24 -8.08 -6.99 -5.81
N PRO A 25 -8.43 -5.70 -5.61
CA PRO A 25 -9.15 -4.93 -6.64
C PRO A 25 -8.28 -4.50 -7.83
N ILE A 26 -6.94 -4.55 -7.72
CA ILE A 26 -6.05 -3.90 -8.70
C ILE A 26 -5.08 -4.84 -9.40
N PHE A 27 -4.73 -5.99 -8.83
CA PHE A 27 -3.63 -6.81 -9.33
C PHE A 27 -3.83 -7.30 -10.77
N GLU A 28 -5.08 -7.49 -11.21
CA GLU A 28 -5.39 -7.99 -12.54
C GLU A 28 -5.08 -6.99 -13.67
N TYR A 29 -4.81 -5.73 -13.33
CA TYR A 29 -4.40 -4.68 -14.27
C TYR A 29 -2.89 -4.57 -14.44
N PHE A 30 -2.12 -5.45 -13.77
CA PHE A 30 -0.66 -5.48 -13.82
C PHE A 30 -0.17 -6.86 -14.23
N LYS A 31 0.98 -6.90 -14.93
CA LYS A 31 1.61 -8.17 -15.32
C LYS A 31 2.37 -8.77 -14.15
N GLU A 32 3.08 -7.93 -13.39
CA GLU A 32 3.95 -8.35 -12.30
C GLU A 32 3.82 -7.41 -11.09
N ILE A 33 3.94 -7.99 -9.90
CA ILE A 33 3.91 -7.29 -8.61
C ILE A 33 5.19 -7.59 -7.83
N THR A 34 5.85 -6.55 -7.33
CA THR A 34 6.86 -6.67 -6.28
C THR A 34 6.28 -6.17 -4.96
N ILE A 35 6.29 -7.01 -3.93
CA ILE A 35 5.86 -6.64 -2.58
C ILE A 35 7.07 -6.28 -1.74
N LEU A 36 7.07 -5.10 -1.15
CA LEU A 36 8.10 -4.62 -0.24
C LEU A 36 7.61 -4.66 1.21
N LYS A 37 8.41 -5.26 2.09
CA LYS A 37 8.14 -5.32 3.54
C LYS A 37 9.35 -4.89 4.35
N CYS A 38 9.11 -4.19 5.46
CA CYS A 38 10.19 -3.65 6.29
C CYS A 38 10.79 -4.66 7.29
N ASN A 39 10.18 -5.84 7.46
CA ASN A 39 10.65 -6.83 8.42
C ASN A 39 10.51 -8.26 7.89
N ASP A 40 11.36 -9.16 8.40
CA ASP A 40 11.42 -10.55 7.95
C ASP A 40 10.16 -11.34 8.29
N VAL A 41 9.46 -10.97 9.37
CA VAL A 41 8.21 -11.64 9.78
C VAL A 41 7.16 -11.49 8.68
N CYS A 42 6.97 -10.27 8.15
CA CYS A 42 6.00 -10.02 7.09
C CYS A 42 6.43 -10.65 5.76
N VAL A 43 7.73 -10.63 5.43
CA VAL A 43 8.26 -11.31 4.24
C VAL A 43 7.94 -12.81 4.32
N ASN A 44 8.28 -13.44 5.44
CA ASN A 44 8.08 -14.88 5.64
C ASN A 44 6.60 -15.24 5.60
N GLU A 45 5.72 -14.47 6.24
CA GLU A 45 4.28 -14.75 6.26
C GLU A 45 3.66 -14.71 4.85
N LEU A 46 4.03 -13.70 4.05
CA LEU A 46 3.55 -13.63 2.67
C LEU A 46 4.14 -14.73 1.78
N GLN A 47 5.40 -15.11 2.01
CA GLN A 47 6.02 -16.22 1.30
C GLN A 47 5.38 -17.58 1.62
N LYS A 48 4.96 -17.81 2.87
CA LYS A 48 4.18 -19.00 3.23
C LYS A 48 2.89 -19.06 2.42
N TRP A 49 2.16 -17.94 2.39
CA TRP A 49 0.91 -17.86 1.65
C TRP A 49 1.10 -18.05 0.14
N THR A 50 2.12 -17.46 -0.48
CA THR A 50 2.38 -17.65 -1.92
C THR A 50 2.78 -19.07 -2.29
N ARG A 51 3.44 -19.81 -1.38
CA ARG A 51 3.75 -21.24 -1.54
C ARG A 51 2.58 -22.18 -1.18
N SER A 52 1.49 -21.64 -0.63
CA SER A 52 0.37 -22.40 -0.10
C SER A 52 0.79 -23.37 1.02
N ASP A 53 1.67 -22.92 1.92
CA ASP A 53 2.08 -23.67 3.12
C ASP A 53 0.84 -23.88 4.03
N GLU A 54 0.76 -25.03 4.72
CA GLU A 54 -0.42 -25.40 5.53
C GLU A 54 -0.71 -24.44 6.70
N ASP A 55 0.32 -23.77 7.22
CA ASP A 55 0.23 -22.82 8.33
C ASP A 55 0.10 -21.36 7.88
N ALA A 56 -0.05 -21.10 6.58
CA ALA A 56 -0.25 -19.75 6.06
C ALA A 56 -1.61 -19.17 6.49
N PHE A 57 -1.66 -17.85 6.67
CA PHE A 57 -2.94 -17.17 6.94
C PHE A 57 -3.98 -17.43 5.83
N ASN A 58 -5.20 -17.81 6.25
CA ASN A 58 -6.31 -18.06 5.33
C ASN A 58 -6.96 -16.74 4.88
N TRP A 59 -6.81 -16.41 3.60
CA TRP A 59 -7.41 -15.22 2.96
C TRP A 59 -8.75 -15.47 2.25
N ASP A 60 -9.32 -16.68 2.33
CA ASP A 60 -10.52 -17.10 1.59
C ASP A 60 -11.69 -16.14 1.77
N LEU A 61 -11.94 -15.72 3.02
CA LEU A 61 -13.05 -14.83 3.33
C LEU A 61 -12.88 -13.46 2.65
N ALA A 62 -11.65 -12.95 2.61
CA ALA A 62 -11.35 -11.68 1.95
C ALA A 62 -11.50 -11.81 0.42
N PHE A 63 -11.07 -12.92 -0.17
CA PHE A 63 -11.29 -13.16 -1.61
C PHE A 63 -12.77 -13.32 -1.96
N LYS A 64 -13.54 -14.06 -1.16
CA LYS A 64 -14.99 -14.21 -1.34
C LYS A 64 -15.68 -12.85 -1.26
N TYR A 65 -15.37 -12.06 -0.24
CA TYR A 65 -15.93 -10.72 -0.07
C TYR A 65 -15.57 -9.80 -1.25
N MET A 66 -14.32 -9.84 -1.73
CA MET A 66 -13.93 -9.05 -2.91
C MET A 66 -14.70 -9.47 -4.16
N MET A 67 -14.91 -10.78 -4.38
CA MET A 67 -15.68 -11.27 -5.51
C MET A 67 -17.13 -10.79 -5.45
N GLU A 68 -17.75 -10.82 -4.27
CA GLU A 68 -19.10 -10.28 -4.06
C GLU A 68 -19.18 -8.79 -4.41
N LEU A 69 -18.19 -7.98 -4.00
CA LEU A 69 -18.08 -6.57 -4.38
C LEU A 69 -17.91 -6.37 -5.89
N GLU A 70 -17.27 -7.30 -6.59
CA GLU A 70 -17.16 -7.31 -8.05
C GLU A 70 -18.42 -7.83 -8.77
N GLY A 71 -19.47 -8.19 -8.03
CA GLY A 71 -20.69 -8.78 -8.59
C GLY A 71 -20.51 -10.21 -9.08
N LYS A 72 -19.50 -10.95 -8.57
CA LYS A 72 -19.21 -12.35 -8.90
C LYS A 72 -19.41 -13.22 -7.66
N CYS A 73 -20.11 -14.33 -7.79
CA CYS A 73 -20.39 -15.21 -6.64
C CYS A 73 -19.49 -16.47 -6.57
N GLU A 74 -18.70 -16.75 -7.61
CA GLU A 74 -17.88 -17.96 -7.73
C GLU A 74 -16.50 -17.66 -8.33
N GLY A 75 -15.53 -18.57 -8.15
CA GLY A 75 -14.21 -18.50 -8.80
C GLY A 75 -13.13 -17.75 -8.01
N TRP A 76 -13.36 -17.48 -6.72
CA TRP A 76 -12.41 -16.77 -5.86
C TRP A 76 -11.05 -17.50 -5.76
N GLN A 77 -11.04 -18.85 -5.79
CA GLN A 77 -9.80 -19.64 -5.80
C GLN A 77 -8.96 -19.36 -7.05
N GLY A 78 -9.60 -19.19 -8.21
CA GLY A 78 -8.91 -18.85 -9.44
C GLY A 78 -8.27 -17.46 -9.39
N LYS A 79 -8.93 -16.51 -8.71
CA LYS A 79 -8.41 -15.15 -8.48
C LYS A 79 -7.23 -15.17 -7.51
N GLU A 80 -7.31 -15.97 -6.45
CA GLU A 80 -6.18 -16.20 -5.53
C GLU A 80 -4.95 -16.76 -6.25
N GLU A 81 -5.12 -17.86 -6.99
CA GLU A 81 -4.02 -18.50 -7.70
C GLU A 81 -3.42 -17.58 -8.79
N LYS A 82 -4.25 -16.72 -9.39
CA LYS A 82 -3.77 -15.69 -10.30
C LYS A 82 -2.92 -14.65 -9.57
N LEU A 83 -3.36 -14.16 -8.41
CA LEU A 83 -2.57 -13.20 -7.61
C LEU A 83 -1.23 -13.80 -7.20
N LYS A 84 -1.19 -15.04 -6.70
CA LYS A 84 0.06 -15.73 -6.34
C LYS A 84 1.04 -15.77 -7.52
N LYS A 85 0.56 -15.99 -8.75
CA LYS A 85 1.38 -16.01 -9.98
C LYS A 85 1.80 -14.62 -10.46
N THR A 86 0.99 -13.59 -10.21
CA THR A 86 1.30 -12.20 -10.54
C THR A 86 2.36 -11.61 -9.59
N ILE A 87 2.42 -12.08 -8.34
CA ILE A 87 3.48 -11.72 -7.39
C ILE A 87 4.79 -12.33 -7.88
N LYS A 88 5.69 -11.46 -8.31
CA LYS A 88 6.98 -11.84 -8.86
C LYS A 88 8.01 -12.03 -7.75
N ASP A 89 8.08 -11.06 -6.84
CA ASP A 89 9.06 -11.03 -5.76
C ASP A 89 8.45 -10.44 -4.48
N ILE A 90 8.94 -10.93 -3.33
CA ILE A 90 8.67 -10.37 -2.00
C ILE A 90 10.01 -10.00 -1.39
N VAL A 91 10.28 -8.70 -1.30
CA VAL A 91 11.60 -8.14 -0.99
C VAL A 91 11.56 -7.39 0.34
N LYS A 92 12.59 -7.57 1.16
CA LYS A 92 12.78 -6.76 2.35
C LYS A 92 13.29 -5.38 1.95
N CYS A 93 12.59 -4.33 2.35
CA CYS A 93 13.06 -2.95 2.20
C CYS A 93 13.68 -2.42 3.50
N ASP A 94 14.61 -1.48 3.38
CA ASP A 94 15.33 -0.87 4.51
C ASP A 94 15.08 0.63 4.57
N LEU A 95 14.27 1.07 5.54
CA LEU A 95 13.92 2.48 5.73
C LEU A 95 15.09 3.32 6.25
N SER A 96 16.12 2.70 6.84
CA SER A 96 17.30 3.42 7.36
C SER A 96 18.23 3.88 6.25
N LYS A 97 18.19 3.24 5.09
CA LYS A 97 19.01 3.56 3.91
C LYS A 97 18.39 4.69 3.09
N GLU A 98 19.22 5.33 2.26
CA GLU A 98 18.74 6.33 1.30
C GLU A 98 17.82 5.71 0.24
N SER A 99 18.18 4.53 -0.26
CA SER A 99 17.35 3.72 -1.17
C SER A 99 16.71 2.57 -0.40
N LEU A 100 15.40 2.35 -0.61
CA LEU A 100 14.62 1.33 0.10
C LEU A 100 15.02 -0.09 -0.28
N VAL A 101 15.40 -0.27 -1.53
CA VAL A 101 15.75 -1.54 -2.17
C VAL A 101 16.86 -1.28 -3.18
N ASP A 102 17.49 -2.36 -3.63
CA ASP A 102 18.37 -2.32 -4.79
C ASP A 102 17.54 -2.06 -6.05
N THR A 103 17.77 -0.90 -6.69
CA THR A 103 17.03 -0.47 -7.87
C THR A 103 17.36 -1.29 -9.12
N ASP A 104 18.47 -2.01 -9.11
CA ASP A 104 18.81 -2.93 -10.21
C ASP A 104 17.96 -4.21 -10.13
N LEU A 105 17.44 -4.54 -8.94
CA LEU A 105 16.57 -5.70 -8.69
C LEU A 105 15.09 -5.33 -8.70
N VAL A 106 14.74 -4.11 -8.32
CA VAL A 106 13.34 -3.63 -8.30
C VAL A 106 13.19 -2.48 -9.31
N PRO A 107 12.64 -2.75 -10.50
CA PRO A 107 12.46 -1.72 -11.51
C PRO A 107 11.45 -0.66 -11.06
N LYS A 108 11.57 0.56 -11.59
CA LYS A 108 10.57 1.61 -11.34
C LYS A 108 9.19 1.15 -11.83
N ALA A 109 8.19 1.28 -10.97
CA ALA A 109 6.84 0.81 -11.21
C ALA A 109 6.01 1.78 -12.04
N ASP A 110 5.05 1.23 -12.79
CA ASP A 110 3.95 1.98 -13.41
C ASP A 110 2.95 2.45 -12.36
N CYS A 111 2.81 1.67 -11.28
CA CYS A 111 1.96 1.98 -10.15
C CYS A 111 2.65 1.64 -8.84
N LEU A 112 2.57 2.56 -7.89
CA LEU A 112 2.97 2.35 -6.51
C LEU A 112 1.71 2.32 -5.66
N PHE A 113 1.51 1.23 -4.92
CA PHE A 113 0.39 1.06 -4.01
C PHE A 113 0.90 1.08 -2.57
N THR A 114 0.36 1.96 -1.72
CA THR A 114 0.84 2.10 -0.35
C THR A 114 -0.28 2.40 0.65
N ILE A 115 -0.15 1.85 1.84
CA ILE A 115 -1.13 1.96 2.92
C ILE A 115 -0.41 2.11 4.25
N TRP A 116 -0.79 3.13 5.02
CA TRP A 116 -0.44 3.31 6.43
C TRP A 116 1.06 3.27 6.82
N ILE A 117 1.99 3.24 5.85
CA ILE A 117 3.41 3.09 6.16
C ILE A 117 4.08 4.42 6.51
N LEU A 118 3.76 5.49 5.78
CA LEU A 118 4.45 6.77 5.95
C LEU A 118 4.18 7.37 7.33
N GLU A 119 2.94 7.31 7.79
CA GLU A 119 2.55 7.75 9.13
C GLU A 119 3.09 6.85 10.25
N SER A 120 3.30 5.56 9.98
CA SER A 120 3.79 4.59 10.97
C SER A 120 5.29 4.64 11.18
N VAL A 121 6.06 5.09 10.18
CA VAL A 121 7.53 5.04 10.18
C VAL A 121 8.18 6.42 10.24
N SER A 122 7.38 7.46 10.43
CA SER A 122 7.85 8.84 10.54
C SER A 122 7.64 9.38 11.94
N GLU A 123 8.67 10.01 12.48
CA GLU A 123 8.64 10.63 13.81
C GLU A 123 8.03 12.04 13.76
N ASP A 124 8.13 12.70 12.60
CA ASP A 124 7.68 14.06 12.38
C ASP A 124 7.36 14.32 10.89
N LYS A 125 6.88 15.53 10.60
CA LYS A 125 6.54 15.95 9.23
C LYS A 125 7.75 16.02 8.30
N THR A 126 8.97 16.17 8.83
CA THR A 126 10.21 16.22 8.04
C THR A 126 10.59 14.82 7.56
N SER A 127 10.66 13.87 8.49
CA SER A 127 10.89 12.45 8.21
C SER A 127 9.77 11.86 7.35
N TYR A 128 8.51 12.31 7.49
CA TYR A 128 7.42 11.95 6.56
C TYR A 128 7.75 12.31 5.12
N ARG A 129 8.21 13.54 4.87
CA ARG A 129 8.57 14.00 3.53
C ARG A 129 9.77 13.25 2.98
N GLN A 130 10.76 12.95 3.82
CA GLN A 130 11.92 12.13 3.43
C GLN A 130 11.50 10.71 3.06
N ASN A 131 10.67 10.06 3.87
CA ASN A 131 10.16 8.71 3.58
C ASN A 131 9.27 8.69 2.33
N LEU A 132 8.42 9.71 2.13
CA LEU A 132 7.64 9.87 0.91
C LEU A 132 8.55 10.00 -0.32
N LYS A 133 9.65 10.77 -0.22
CA LYS A 133 10.64 10.89 -1.30
C LYS A 133 11.30 9.54 -1.61
N LYS A 134 11.73 8.80 -0.59
CA LYS A 134 12.31 7.45 -0.75
C LYS A 134 11.34 6.50 -1.45
N ILE A 135 10.10 6.42 -0.98
CA ILE A 135 9.05 5.59 -1.59
C ILE A 135 8.76 6.05 -3.03
N SER A 136 8.70 7.37 -3.26
CA SER A 136 8.44 7.96 -4.57
C SER A 136 9.56 7.79 -5.58
N SER A 137 10.74 7.34 -5.16
CA SER A 137 11.83 6.99 -6.09
C SER A 137 11.54 5.69 -6.85
N LEU A 138 10.62 4.86 -6.34
CA LEU A 138 10.21 3.57 -6.93
C LEU A 138 9.20 3.73 -8.07
N ILE A 139 8.68 4.93 -8.33
CA ILE A 139 7.68 5.18 -9.37
C ILE A 139 8.30 5.94 -10.55
N LYS A 140 7.91 5.57 -11.77
CA LYS A 140 8.33 6.29 -12.98
C LYS A 140 7.58 7.61 -13.13
N PRO A 141 8.15 8.62 -13.82
CA PRO A 141 7.36 9.73 -14.35
C PRO A 141 6.20 9.24 -15.23
N GLY A 142 5.01 9.79 -15.02
CA GLY A 142 3.75 9.33 -15.61
C GLY A 142 3.11 8.13 -14.91
N GLY A 143 3.76 7.55 -13.89
CA GLY A 143 3.18 6.48 -13.06
C GLY A 143 2.15 6.98 -12.05
N HIS A 144 1.38 6.05 -11.49
CA HIS A 144 0.33 6.36 -10.51
C HIS A 144 0.70 5.91 -9.09
N LEU A 145 0.56 6.83 -8.12
CA LEU A 145 0.51 6.51 -6.71
C LEU A 145 -0.95 6.27 -6.31
N VAL A 146 -1.22 5.12 -5.73
CA VAL A 146 -2.48 4.82 -5.05
C VAL A 146 -2.16 4.69 -3.56
N MET A 147 -2.77 5.55 -2.75
CA MET A 147 -2.44 5.65 -1.33
C MET A 147 -3.71 5.63 -0.45
N ILE A 148 -3.68 4.82 0.60
CA ILE A 148 -4.63 4.88 1.71
C ILE A 148 -3.91 5.36 2.96
N ALA A 149 -4.46 6.36 3.63
CA ALA A 149 -3.83 7.03 4.76
C ALA A 149 -4.85 7.38 5.84
N ASP A 150 -4.43 7.34 7.09
CA ASP A 150 -5.25 7.82 8.20
C ASP A 150 -4.97 9.30 8.46
N ILE A 151 -6.02 10.13 8.47
CA ILE A 151 -5.92 11.56 8.76
C ILE A 151 -6.26 11.80 10.22
N ASN A 152 -5.46 12.64 10.87
CA ASN A 152 -5.59 13.02 12.29
C ASN A 152 -5.68 11.80 13.24
N THR A 153 -4.94 10.73 12.94
CA THR A 153 -4.67 9.62 13.86
C THR A 153 -3.41 9.91 14.67
N SER A 154 -3.26 9.33 15.85
CA SER A 154 -2.04 9.46 16.65
C SER A 154 -1.53 8.14 17.22
N TRP A 155 -2.34 7.08 17.17
CA TRP A 155 -1.93 5.74 17.59
C TRP A 155 -2.79 4.62 17.00
N ILE A 156 -2.23 3.40 17.03
CA ILE A 156 -2.94 2.15 16.74
C ILE A 156 -2.57 1.08 17.79
N LEU A 157 -3.51 0.20 18.12
CA LEU A 157 -3.28 -1.00 18.92
C LEU A 157 -3.08 -2.21 18.01
N VAL A 158 -1.96 -2.91 18.18
CA VAL A 158 -1.67 -4.19 17.52
C VAL A 158 -1.24 -5.19 18.58
N GLY A 159 -1.99 -6.29 18.73
CA GLY A 159 -1.70 -7.31 19.73
C GLY A 159 -1.62 -6.76 21.16
N GLY A 160 -2.50 -5.81 21.51
CA GLY A 160 -2.54 -5.14 22.82
C GLY A 160 -1.44 -4.07 23.03
N HIS A 161 -0.54 -3.88 22.07
CA HIS A 161 0.52 -2.87 22.15
C HIS A 161 0.13 -1.61 21.39
N LYS A 162 0.33 -0.46 22.03
CA LYS A 162 0.05 0.86 21.46
C LYS A 162 1.26 1.39 20.70
N PHE A 163 1.10 1.53 19.39
CA PHE A 163 2.09 2.11 18.49
C PHE A 163 1.77 3.57 18.22
N HIS A 164 2.81 4.39 18.13
CA HIS A 164 2.69 5.77 17.67
C HIS A 164 2.39 5.81 16.17
N ILE A 165 1.52 6.75 15.78
CA ILE A 165 1.31 7.14 14.39
C ILE A 165 1.49 8.66 14.29
N LEU A 166 2.23 9.12 13.28
CA LEU A 166 2.40 10.55 13.06
C LEU A 166 1.06 11.20 12.69
N SER A 167 0.61 12.12 13.54
CA SER A 167 -0.60 12.88 13.27
C SER A 167 -0.37 14.02 12.28
N TYR A 168 -1.18 14.06 11.24
CA TYR A 168 -1.22 15.15 10.29
C TYR A 168 -2.63 15.38 9.75
N ASN A 169 -2.85 16.60 9.26
CA ASN A 169 -4.10 17.00 8.63
C ASN A 169 -4.05 16.80 7.11
N GLU A 170 -5.22 16.93 6.49
CA GLU A 170 -5.40 16.79 5.05
C GLU A 170 -4.60 17.80 4.22
N GLU A 171 -4.42 19.03 4.73
CA GLU A 171 -3.62 20.05 4.06
C GLU A 171 -2.16 19.64 3.93
N PHE A 172 -1.55 19.19 5.03
CA PHE A 172 -0.18 18.68 5.02
C PHE A 172 -0.04 17.50 4.07
N PHE A 173 -0.97 16.54 4.14
CA PHE A 173 -0.96 15.35 3.29
C PHE A 173 -0.97 15.68 1.80
N LYS A 174 -1.91 16.55 1.37
CA LYS A 174 -2.00 17.00 -0.03
C LYS A 174 -0.78 17.79 -0.48
N ASN A 175 -0.24 18.65 0.39
CA ASN A 175 0.95 19.44 0.07
C ASN A 175 2.20 18.55 -0.04
N ALA A 176 2.35 17.55 0.83
CA ALA A 176 3.47 16.61 0.75
C ALA A 176 3.53 15.89 -0.60
N LEU A 177 2.38 15.43 -1.11
CA LEU A 177 2.30 14.83 -2.45
C LEU A 177 2.64 15.82 -3.56
N LYS A 178 2.12 17.05 -3.51
CA LYS A 178 2.41 18.08 -4.53
C LYS A 178 3.89 18.48 -4.55
N ASP A 179 4.49 18.63 -3.37
CA ASP A 179 5.90 18.99 -3.22
C ASP A 179 6.80 17.90 -3.80
N GLU A 180 6.39 16.63 -3.66
CA GLU A 180 7.03 15.47 -4.30
C GLU A 180 6.63 15.31 -5.79
N GLY A 181 6.03 16.32 -6.42
CA GLY A 181 5.77 16.34 -7.86
C GLY A 181 4.58 15.51 -8.31
N TYR A 182 3.66 15.16 -7.40
CA TYR A 182 2.43 14.49 -7.77
C TYR A 182 1.30 15.47 -8.11
N SER A 183 0.53 15.13 -9.14
CA SER A 183 -0.77 15.72 -9.44
C SER A 183 -1.87 14.80 -8.92
N ILE A 184 -2.62 15.25 -7.91
CA ILE A 184 -3.74 14.50 -7.33
C ILE A 184 -4.88 14.45 -8.35
N LYS A 185 -5.27 13.24 -8.76
CA LYS A 185 -6.36 12.99 -9.72
C LYS A 185 -7.66 12.62 -9.02
N CYS A 186 -7.57 12.00 -7.84
CA CYS A 186 -8.70 11.63 -7.01
C CYS A 186 -8.33 11.75 -5.53
N TYR A 187 -9.25 12.27 -4.74
CA TYR A 187 -9.12 12.36 -3.29
C TYR A 187 -10.51 12.13 -2.69
N GLU A 188 -10.68 10.98 -2.06
CA GLU A 188 -11.92 10.60 -1.38
C GLU A 188 -11.63 10.37 0.10
N THR A 189 -12.61 10.61 0.95
CA THR A 189 -12.48 10.38 2.40
C THR A 189 -13.69 9.67 2.96
N VAL A 190 -13.44 8.73 3.87
CA VAL A 190 -14.48 8.11 4.69
C VAL A 190 -14.26 8.56 6.13
N LYS A 191 -15.23 9.27 6.69
CA LYS A 191 -15.18 9.67 8.10
C LYS A 191 -15.36 8.44 8.99
N ARG A 192 -14.73 8.46 10.16
CA ARG A 192 -14.98 7.45 11.17
C ARG A 192 -16.43 7.53 11.63
N GLU A 193 -17.16 6.42 11.45
CA GLU A 193 -18.56 6.33 11.88
C GLU A 193 -18.71 5.72 13.28
N VAL A 194 -17.74 4.88 13.68
CA VAL A 194 -17.79 4.14 14.94
C VAL A 194 -16.46 4.26 15.66
N ASP A 195 -16.53 4.61 16.94
CA ASP A 195 -15.37 4.57 17.83
C ASP A 195 -14.95 3.12 18.09
N THR A 196 -13.66 2.88 17.93
CA THR A 196 -12.98 1.62 18.22
C THR A 196 -11.87 1.89 19.22
N GLU A 197 -11.63 0.91 20.09
CA GLU A 197 -10.48 0.93 20.99
C GLU A 197 -9.16 0.69 20.25
N LEU A 198 -9.20 0.32 18.96
CA LEU A 198 -8.02 -0.07 18.18
C LEU A 198 -7.21 1.10 17.60
N CYS A 199 -7.81 2.26 17.37
CA CYS A 199 -7.13 3.43 16.79
C CYS A 199 -7.99 4.69 16.94
N ASP A 200 -7.38 5.87 16.73
CA ASP A 200 -8.03 7.17 16.92
C ASP A 200 -8.11 8.05 15.67
N TYR A 201 -8.09 7.46 14.46
CA TYR A 201 -8.22 8.23 13.22
C TYR A 201 -9.53 9.05 13.17
N GLU A 202 -9.49 10.21 12.51
CA GLU A 202 -10.68 11.01 12.22
C GLU A 202 -11.36 10.54 10.93
N LYS A 203 -10.56 10.28 9.90
CA LYS A 203 -11.01 9.82 8.58
C LYS A 203 -9.91 9.07 7.86
N ILE A 204 -10.32 8.15 6.99
CA ILE A 204 -9.45 7.44 6.07
C ILE A 204 -9.49 8.18 4.74
N ALA A 205 -8.33 8.54 4.20
CA ALA A 205 -8.18 9.14 2.88
C ALA A 205 -7.76 8.09 1.85
N PHE A 206 -8.41 8.11 0.69
CA PHE A 206 -8.01 7.37 -0.50
C PHE A 206 -7.57 8.36 -1.59
N VAL A 207 -6.36 8.17 -2.10
CA VAL A 207 -5.76 9.05 -3.11
C VAL A 207 -5.27 8.28 -4.31
N ILE A 208 -5.54 8.84 -5.48
CA ILE A 208 -4.85 8.51 -6.71
C ILE A 208 -4.15 9.77 -7.20
N ALA A 209 -2.84 9.68 -7.42
CA ALA A 209 -2.02 10.79 -7.90
C ALA A 209 -1.06 10.33 -9.01
N CYS A 210 -0.79 11.18 -9.98
CA CYS A 210 0.16 10.93 -11.06
C CYS A 210 1.50 11.61 -10.76
N LYS A 211 2.63 10.90 -10.92
CA LYS A 211 3.97 11.46 -10.78
C LYS A 211 4.32 12.25 -12.04
N GLU A 212 4.23 13.58 -12.01
CA GLU A 212 4.42 14.40 -13.22
C GLU A 212 5.92 14.63 -13.53
N ARG A 213 6.78 14.59 -12.52
CA ARG A 213 8.23 14.85 -12.64
C ARG A 213 9.03 14.17 -11.53
N GLU A 214 10.32 13.96 -11.77
CA GLU A 214 11.28 13.63 -10.69
C GLU A 214 11.63 14.91 -9.90
N VAL A 215 11.76 14.80 -8.58
CA VAL A 215 12.03 15.90 -7.64
C VAL A 215 13.24 15.60 -6.76
#